data_AF-A0A2M9TZS0-F1
#
_entry.id   AF-A0A2M9TZS0-F1
#
_cell.length_a   1.000
_cell.length_b   1.000
_cell.length_c   1.000
_cell.angle_alpha   90.00
_cell.angle_beta   90.00
_cell.angle_gamma   90.00
#
_symmetry.space_group_name_H-M   'P 1'
#
loop_
_entity.id
_entity.type
_entity.pdbx_description
1 polymer ?
#
loop_
_entity_poly.entity_id
_entity_poly.type
_entity_poly.pdbx_seq_one_letter_code
_entity_poly.pdbx_strand_id
1 'polypeptide(L)'
;MRKPLLLLVGACTLLAACAAPPVVAPLSDAQLEAMSCRQIGRESDKLNLQVDQLRGNNAVFGPPEDQKRAAITAAQHRLQQLRTQSVKKLCTFG
;
A
#
# COMPACT_ATOMS: atom_id res chain seq x y z
N MET A 1 20.84 -26.74 -48.38
CA MET A 1 20.54 -25.30 -48.30
C MET A 1 19.09 -25.10 -47.86
N ARG A 2 18.85 -24.01 -47.10
CA ARG A 2 17.56 -23.40 -46.69
C ARG A 2 16.81 -24.06 -45.52
N LYS A 3 17.01 -23.50 -44.31
CA LYS A 3 16.03 -23.44 -43.22
C LYS A 3 15.61 -21.97 -43.08
N PRO A 4 14.31 -21.60 -43.15
CA PRO A 4 13.90 -20.24 -42.87
C PRO A 4 13.87 -20.02 -41.35
N LEU A 5 14.59 -18.99 -40.93
CA LEU A 5 14.63 -18.47 -39.57
C LEU A 5 13.25 -17.86 -39.26
N LEU A 6 12.51 -18.45 -38.33
CA LEU A 6 11.29 -17.85 -37.77
C LEU A 6 11.70 -16.78 -36.74
N LEU A 7 11.87 -15.55 -37.21
CA LEU A 7 11.91 -14.35 -36.40
C LEU A 7 10.48 -13.83 -36.23
N LEU A 8 9.80 -14.28 -35.17
CA LEU A 8 8.57 -13.63 -34.70
C LEU A 8 8.88 -12.93 -33.38
N VAL A 9 9.39 -11.71 -33.59
CA VAL A 9 9.11 -10.49 -32.82
C VAL A 9 8.31 -10.78 -31.56
N GLY A 10 9.05 -10.96 -30.46
CA GLY A 10 8.51 -10.88 -29.13
C GLY A 10 7.88 -9.50 -28.97
N ALA A 11 6.56 -9.45 -29.10
CA ALA A 11 5.77 -8.36 -28.59
C ALA A 11 6.02 -8.33 -27.09
N CYS A 12 7.05 -7.56 -26.68
CA CYS A 12 7.11 -6.99 -25.35
C CYS A 12 5.88 -6.10 -25.26
N THR A 13 4.77 -6.70 -24.82
CA THR A 13 3.68 -6.00 -24.21
C THR A 13 4.29 -5.23 -23.06
N LEU A 14 4.58 -3.96 -23.33
CA LEU A 14 4.74 -2.93 -22.32
C LEU A 14 3.42 -2.94 -21.55
N LEU A 15 3.34 -3.81 -20.55
CA LEU A 15 2.39 -3.70 -19.46
C LEU A 15 2.69 -2.33 -18.86
N ALA A 16 1.95 -1.33 -19.36
CA ALA A 16 1.70 -0.11 -18.63
C ALA A 16 1.21 -0.59 -17.26
N ALA A 17 2.13 -0.64 -16.30
CA ALA A 17 1.81 -0.88 -14.92
C ALA A 17 0.90 0.29 -14.54
N CYS A 18 -0.42 0.04 -14.59
CA CYS A 18 -1.39 0.91 -13.98
C CYS A 18 -0.88 1.15 -12.55
N ALA A 19 -0.55 2.39 -12.24
CA ALA A 19 -0.03 2.81 -10.94
C ALA A 19 -1.16 2.71 -9.91
N ALA A 20 -1.58 1.48 -9.64
CA ALA A 20 -2.58 1.17 -8.64
C ALA A 20 -2.00 1.61 -7.28
N PRO A 21 -2.79 2.31 -6.47
CA PRO A 21 -2.32 2.78 -5.18
C PRO A 21 -1.93 1.57 -4.33
N PRO A 22 -0.81 1.63 -3.59
CA PRO A 22 -0.33 0.49 -2.83
C PRO A 22 -1.39 0.04 -1.81
N VAL A 23 -1.91 -1.17 -1.99
CA VAL A 23 -2.94 -1.74 -1.10
C VAL A 23 -2.29 -2.17 0.20
N VAL A 24 -2.79 -1.62 1.30
CA VAL A 24 -2.30 -1.92 2.64
C VAL A 24 -3.07 -3.12 3.20
N ALA A 25 -2.43 -4.28 3.28
CA ALA A 25 -3.04 -5.46 3.87
C ALA A 25 -3.28 -5.28 5.39
N PRO A 26 -4.37 -5.83 5.94
CA PRO A 26 -4.58 -5.86 7.39
C PRO A 26 -3.52 -6.70 8.09
N LEU A 27 -3.22 -6.35 9.34
CA LEU A 27 -2.30 -7.12 10.18
C LEU A 27 -3.04 -8.25 10.87
N SER A 28 -2.41 -9.42 11.00
CA SER A 28 -2.90 -10.48 11.89
C SER A 28 -2.60 -10.15 13.35
N ASP A 29 -3.32 -10.80 14.28
CA ASP A 29 -3.11 -10.61 15.71
C ASP A 29 -1.67 -10.96 16.12
N ALA A 30 -1.11 -12.05 15.57
CA ALA A 30 0.28 -12.42 15.82
C ALA A 30 1.28 -11.34 15.38
N GLN A 31 1.01 -10.67 14.24
CA GLN A 31 1.83 -9.56 13.78
C GLN A 31 1.70 -8.36 14.72
N LEU A 32 0.47 -7.99 15.11
CA LEU A 32 0.21 -6.88 16.03
C LEU A 32 0.86 -7.11 17.40
N GLU A 33 0.80 -8.33 17.93
CA GLU A 33 1.42 -8.69 19.20
C GLU A 33 2.96 -8.65 19.13
N ALA A 34 3.54 -9.08 18.02
CA ALA A 34 4.99 -9.06 17.81
C ALA A 34 5.57 -7.63 17.64
N MET A 35 4.73 -6.63 17.33
CA MET A 35 5.20 -5.25 17.13
C MET A 35 5.58 -4.56 18.45
N SER A 36 6.71 -3.84 18.40
CA SER A 36 7.14 -2.90 19.43
C SER A 36 6.46 -1.54 19.28
N CYS A 37 6.36 -0.75 20.36
CA CYS A 37 5.79 0.60 20.32
C CYS A 37 6.47 1.50 19.27
N ARG A 38 7.79 1.39 19.10
CA ARG A 38 8.53 2.14 18.07
C ARG A 38 8.12 1.75 16.65
N GLN A 39 7.87 0.46 16.41
CA GLN A 39 7.37 0.00 15.11
C GLN A 39 5.93 0.49 14.87
N ILE A 40 5.07 0.40 15.89
CA ILE A 40 3.68 0.88 15.83
C ILE A 40 3.64 2.38 15.48
N GLY A 41 4.47 3.20 16.13
CA GLY A 41 4.55 4.64 15.85
C GLY A 41 4.95 4.94 14.41
N ARG A 42 6.10 4.41 13.97
CA ARG A 42 6.59 4.63 12.59
C ARG A 42 5.61 4.14 11.52
N GLU A 43 4.96 3.01 11.76
CA GLU A 43 4.02 2.45 10.81
C GLU A 43 2.73 3.28 10.75
N SER A 44 2.28 3.80 11.91
CA SER A 44 1.16 4.74 11.96
C SER A 44 1.49 6.03 11.20
N ASP A 45 2.68 6.60 11.39
CA ASP A 45 3.12 7.81 10.67
C ASP A 45 3.17 7.59 9.17
N LYS A 46 3.75 6.46 8.74
CA LYS A 46 3.80 6.07 7.33
C LYS A 46 2.40 5.97 6.73
N LEU A 47 1.46 5.34 7.42
CA LEU A 47 0.09 5.17 6.93
C LEU A 47 -0.67 6.50 6.89
N ASN A 48 -0.45 7.39 7.86
CA ASN A 48 -1.03 8.74 7.83
C ASN A 48 -0.53 9.52 6.60
N LEU A 49 0.78 9.53 6.35
CA LEU A 49 1.36 10.16 5.17
C LEU A 49 0.80 9.57 3.86
N GLN A 50 0.63 8.25 3.81
CA GLN A 50 0.05 7.60 2.64
C GLN A 50 -1.42 8.01 2.42
N VAL A 51 -2.22 8.07 3.48
CA VAL A 51 -3.61 8.54 3.40
C VAL A 51 -3.67 10.00 2.93
N ASP A 52 -2.80 10.86 3.46
CA ASP A 52 -2.74 12.27 3.07
C ASP A 52 -2.31 12.44 1.61
N GLN A 53 -1.33 11.64 1.15
CA GLN A 53 -0.94 11.60 -0.26
C GLN A 53 -2.10 11.15 -1.15
N LEU A 54 -2.82 10.09 -0.79
CA LEU A 54 -3.96 9.59 -1.58
C LEU A 54 -5.11 10.60 -1.66
N ARG A 55 -5.32 11.38 -0.60
CA ARG A 55 -6.32 12.46 -0.55
C ARG A 55 -5.89 13.70 -1.33
N GLY A 56 -4.60 14.06 -1.28
CA GLY A 56 -4.06 15.24 -1.96
C GLY A 56 -3.78 15.02 -3.45
N ASN A 57 -3.61 13.78 -3.89
CA ASN A 57 -3.21 13.46 -5.26
C ASN A 57 -4.41 13.47 -6.23
N ASN A 58 -4.92 14.66 -6.55
CA ASN A 58 -5.96 14.88 -7.57
C ASN A 58 -5.41 14.94 -9.01
N ALA A 59 -4.28 14.26 -9.27
CA ALA A 59 -3.66 14.29 -10.59
C ALA A 59 -4.65 13.85 -11.67
N VAL A 60 -4.65 14.56 -12.80
CA VAL A 60 -5.48 14.31 -13.99
C VAL A 60 -5.29 12.87 -14.54
N PHE A 61 -4.14 12.27 -14.25
CA PHE A 61 -3.79 10.87 -14.58
C PHE A 61 -3.58 9.99 -13.34
N GLY A 62 -4.23 10.33 -12.23
CA GLY A 62 -4.18 9.56 -10.99
C GLY A 62 -5.00 8.26 -11.07
N PRO A 63 -4.81 7.34 -10.09
CA PRO A 63 -5.65 6.17 -9.99
C PRO A 63 -7.12 6.59 -9.84
N PRO A 64 -8.06 5.78 -10.37
CA PRO A 64 -9.47 6.12 -10.33
C PRO A 64 -9.97 6.22 -8.87
N GLU A 65 -10.99 7.05 -8.66
CA GLU A 65 -11.44 7.46 -7.32
C GLU A 65 -11.90 6.28 -6.44
N ASP A 66 -12.45 5.23 -7.05
CA ASP A 66 -12.79 3.98 -6.38
C ASP A 66 -11.55 3.27 -5.81
N GLN A 67 -10.46 3.18 -6.58
CA GLN A 67 -9.20 2.57 -6.14
C GLN A 67 -8.54 3.41 -5.05
N LYS A 68 -8.59 4.74 -5.17
CA LYS A 68 -8.14 5.65 -4.09
C LYS A 68 -8.91 5.42 -2.81
N ARG A 69 -10.25 5.39 -2.88
CA ARG A 69 -11.11 5.15 -1.72
C ARG A 69 -10.82 3.79 -1.09
N ALA A 70 -10.67 2.74 -1.90
CA ALA A 70 -10.30 1.42 -1.41
C ALA A 70 -8.95 1.43 -0.66
N ALA A 71 -7.93 2.09 -1.24
CA ALA A 71 -6.62 2.21 -0.61
C ALA A 71 -6.66 3.03 0.69
N ILE A 72 -7.42 4.13 0.72
CA ILE A 72 -7.63 4.93 1.93
C ILE A 72 -8.32 4.10 3.01
N THR A 73 -9.40 3.40 2.68
CA THR A 73 -10.13 2.54 3.62
C THR A 73 -9.23 1.45 4.19
N ALA A 74 -8.43 0.79 3.35
CA ALA A 74 -7.49 -0.25 3.79
C ALA A 74 -6.40 0.31 4.73
N ALA A 75 -5.82 1.47 4.39
CA ALA A 75 -4.84 2.14 5.23
C ALA A 75 -5.43 2.59 6.58
N GLN A 76 -6.65 3.13 6.56
CA GLN A 76 -7.38 3.52 7.77
C GLN A 76 -7.71 2.33 8.66
N HIS A 77 -8.10 1.19 8.07
CA HIS A 77 -8.33 -0.04 8.83
C HIS A 77 -7.07 -0.48 9.57
N ARG A 78 -5.92 -0.53 8.88
CA ARG A 78 -4.64 -0.89 9.53
C ARG A 78 -4.22 0.12 10.59
N LEU A 79 -4.41 1.43 10.34
CA LEU A 79 -4.20 2.47 11.35
C LEU A 79 -5.01 2.21 12.62
N GLN A 80 -6.27 1.78 12.46
CA GLN A 80 -7.11 1.44 13.60
C GLN A 80 -6.56 0.24 14.37
N GLN A 81 -6.09 -0.81 13.67
CA GLN A 81 -5.45 -1.95 14.33
C GLN A 81 -4.22 -1.52 15.14
N LEU A 82 -3.36 -0.67 14.57
CA LEU A 82 -2.18 -0.14 15.24
C LEU A 82 -2.52 0.74 16.45
N ARG A 83 -3.57 1.56 16.37
CA ARG A 83 -4.06 2.40 17.49
C ARG A 83 -4.63 1.56 18.62
N THR A 84 -5.40 0.54 18.31
CA THR A 84 -5.89 -0.40 19.32
C THR A 84 -4.71 -1.06 20.03
N GLN A 85 -3.70 -1.48 19.26
CA GLN A 85 -2.52 -2.13 19.81
C GLN A 85 -1.62 -1.18 20.62
N SER A 86 -1.52 0.09 20.21
CA SER A 86 -0.77 1.09 20.97
C SER A 86 -1.37 1.32 22.35
N VAL A 87 -2.71 1.40 22.43
CA VAL A 87 -3.44 1.51 23.70
C VAL A 87 -3.23 0.27 24.56
N LYS A 88 -3.36 -0.93 23.98
CA LYS A 88 -3.16 -2.19 24.69
C LYS A 88 -1.75 -2.31 25.30
N LYS A 89 -0.74 -1.83 24.57
CA LYS A 89 0.67 -1.84 25.00
C LYS A 89 1.09 -0.61 25.80
N LEU A 90 0.18 0.34 26.07
CA LEU A 90 0.46 1.61 26.74
C LEU A 90 1.62 2.38 26.08
N CYS A 91 1.68 2.35 24.74
CA CYS A 91 2.73 3.01 24.00
C CYS A 91 2.62 4.54 24.14
N THR A 92 3.74 5.18 24.44
CA THR A 92 3.90 6.63 24.37
C THR A 92 4.75 6.99 23.16
N PHE A 93 4.30 8.00 22.42
CA PHE A 93 5.01 8.54 21.25
C PHE A 93 5.51 9.93 21.64
N GLY A 94 6.83 10.13 21.56
CA GLY A 94 7.51 11.37 21.90
C GLY A 94 8.63 11.64 20.92
#